data_AF-A0A377I0R3-F1
#
_entry.id   AF-A0A377I0R3-F1
#
_cell.length_a   1.000
_cell.length_b   1.000
_cell.length_c   1.000
_cell.angle_alpha   90.00
_cell.angle_beta   90.00
_cell.angle_gamma   90.00
#
_symmetry.space_group_name_H-M   'P 1'
#
loop_
_entity.id
_entity.type
_entity.pdbx_description
1 polymer ?
#
loop_
_entity_poly.entity_id
_entity_poly.type
_entity_poly.pdbx_seq_one_letter_code
_entity_poly.pdbx_strand_id
1 'polypeptide(L)'
;MASHQVSDIVLFIDVAKRYELEVVPTKSKSTQLANHTAIKWLCRFFGNPPVALEKIESKHISQYLQWRKNNPPSANNEVGLLSHIWNKAREWGYTKLTSPSQGVKNIQLNSEMFTLKITYWRN
;
A
#
# COMPACT_ATOMS: atom_id res chain seq x y z
N MET A 1 26.19 -20.12 23.19
CA MET A 1 26.75 -19.31 22.10
C MET A 1 25.71 -19.26 20.98
N ALA A 2 25.33 -18.03 20.59
CA ALA A 2 24.32 -17.60 19.60
C ALA A 2 23.46 -18.66 18.88
N SER A 3 22.20 -18.77 19.30
CA SER A 3 21.11 -19.27 18.46
C SER A 3 20.82 -18.26 17.34
N HIS A 4 21.35 -18.49 16.15
CA HIS A 4 20.94 -17.76 14.95
C HIS A 4 19.49 -18.16 14.63
N GLN A 5 18.54 -17.33 15.08
CA GLN A 5 17.16 -17.40 14.60
C GLN A 5 17.18 -17.12 13.11
N VAL A 6 16.80 -18.10 12.29
CA VAL A 6 16.47 -17.86 10.89
C VAL A 6 15.23 -16.98 10.92
N SER A 7 15.40 -15.67 10.81
CA SER A 7 14.28 -14.76 10.59
C SER A 7 13.77 -15.04 9.17
N ASP A 8 12.66 -15.77 9.06
CA ASP A 8 11.99 -15.98 7.79
C ASP A 8 11.78 -14.61 7.12
N ILE A 9 12.30 -14.45 5.91
CA ILE A 9 12.17 -13.20 5.16
C ILE A 9 10.69 -13.03 4.83
N VAL A 10 9.99 -12.18 5.58
CA VAL A 10 8.60 -11.86 5.30
C VAL A 10 8.54 -10.89 4.12
N LEU A 11 7.98 -11.33 3.00
CA LEU A 11 7.79 -10.49 1.82
C LEU A 11 6.50 -9.67 1.95
N PHE A 12 6.49 -8.47 1.37
CA PHE A 12 5.29 -7.65 1.31
C PHE A 12 4.12 -8.38 0.63
N ILE A 13 4.39 -9.13 -0.44
CA ILE A 13 3.38 -9.85 -1.21
C ILE A 13 2.67 -10.93 -0.38
N ASP A 14 3.38 -11.58 0.55
CA ASP A 14 2.80 -12.63 1.41
C ASP A 14 1.84 -12.03 2.43
N VAL A 15 2.23 -10.90 3.02
CA VAL A 15 1.39 -10.13 3.95
C VAL A 15 0.18 -9.56 3.23
N ALA A 16 0.34 -9.03 2.01
CA ALA A 16 -0.76 -8.52 1.21
C ALA A 16 -1.76 -9.64 0.84
N LYS A 17 -1.28 -10.84 0.51
CA LYS A 17 -2.11 -12.02 0.25
C LYS A 17 -2.90 -12.44 1.50
N ARG A 18 -2.24 -12.48 2.66
CA ARG A 18 -2.93 -12.76 3.93
C ARG A 18 -4.01 -11.72 4.24
N TYR A 19 -3.70 -10.45 4.02
CA TYR A 19 -4.65 -9.34 4.18
C TYR A 19 -5.86 -9.47 3.24
N GLU A 20 -5.64 -9.87 2.00
CA GLU A 20 -6.70 -10.14 1.03
C GLU A 20 -7.63 -11.26 1.48
N LEU A 21 -7.11 -12.29 2.15
CA LEU A 21 -7.91 -13.43 2.63
C LEU A 21 -8.64 -13.13 3.95
N GLU A 22 -8.00 -12.48 4.91
CA GLU A 22 -8.55 -12.30 6.27
C GLU A 22 -9.32 -11.00 6.45
N VAL A 23 -8.90 -9.91 5.80
CA VAL A 23 -9.43 -8.56 6.09
C VAL A 23 -10.39 -8.09 5.02
N VAL A 24 -10.06 -8.28 3.74
CA VAL A 24 -10.88 -7.75 2.63
C VAL A 24 -12.32 -8.27 2.68
N PRO A 25 -12.62 -9.57 2.89
CA PRO A 25 -14.00 -10.09 2.89
C PRO A 25 -14.90 -9.48 3.97
N THR A 26 -14.31 -8.92 5.05
CA THR A 26 -15.06 -8.27 6.14
C THR A 26 -15.55 -6.86 5.78
N LYS A 27 -15.05 -6.28 4.69
CA LYS A 27 -15.41 -4.92 4.25
C LYS A 27 -16.65 -4.94 3.36
N SER A 28 -17.26 -3.78 3.13
CA SER A 28 -18.37 -3.66 2.17
C SER A 28 -17.93 -4.07 0.76
N LYS A 29 -18.85 -4.56 -0.09
CA LYS A 29 -18.53 -4.98 -1.48
C LYS A 29 -17.80 -3.90 -2.29
N SER A 30 -18.20 -2.63 -2.13
CA SER A 30 -17.54 -1.50 -2.79
C SER A 30 -16.10 -1.33 -2.30
N THR A 31 -15.89 -1.39 -0.98
CA THR A 31 -14.56 -1.33 -0.36
C THR A 31 -13.69 -2.52 -0.74
N GLN A 32 -14.27 -3.72 -0.88
CA GLN A 32 -13.56 -4.92 -1.33
C GLN A 32 -12.95 -4.70 -2.72
N LEU A 33 -13.76 -4.25 -3.68
CA LEU A 33 -13.29 -3.98 -5.04
C LEU A 33 -12.17 -2.92 -5.09
N ALA A 34 -12.32 -1.85 -4.31
CA ALA A 34 -11.29 -0.84 -4.18
C ALA A 34 -9.99 -1.41 -3.58
N ASN A 35 -10.09 -2.23 -2.52
CA ASN A 35 -8.95 -2.87 -1.88
C ASN A 35 -8.23 -3.84 -2.82
N HIS A 36 -8.95 -4.71 -3.54
CA HIS A 36 -8.34 -5.62 -4.52
C HIS A 36 -7.57 -4.85 -5.60
N THR A 37 -8.17 -3.76 -6.10
CA THR A 37 -7.51 -2.90 -7.10
C THR A 37 -6.24 -2.28 -6.53
N ALA A 38 -6.28 -1.77 -5.31
CA ALA A 38 -5.12 -1.17 -4.66
C ALA A 38 -4.03 -2.19 -4.35
N ILE A 39 -4.38 -3.38 -3.82
CA ILE A 39 -3.44 -4.49 -3.58
C ILE A 39 -2.74 -4.87 -4.88
N LYS A 40 -3.46 -4.98 -5.99
CA LYS A 40 -2.87 -5.28 -7.31
C LYS A 40 -1.81 -4.25 -7.72
N TRP A 41 -2.04 -2.96 -7.50
CA TRP A 41 -1.06 -1.92 -7.80
C TRP A 41 0.16 -1.97 -6.87
N LEU A 42 -0.07 -2.18 -5.57
CA LEU A 42 1.02 -2.32 -4.60
C LEU A 42 1.88 -3.55 -4.91
N CYS A 43 1.27 -4.72 -5.17
CA CYS A 43 1.98 -5.94 -5.55
C CYS A 43 2.73 -5.78 -6.88
N ARG A 44 2.22 -4.98 -7.82
CA ARG A 44 2.94 -4.70 -9.08
C ARG A 44 4.24 -3.92 -8.84
N PHE A 45 4.26 -3.01 -7.88
CA PHE A 45 5.45 -2.20 -7.58
C PHE A 45 6.41 -2.92 -6.63
N PHE A 46 5.91 -3.55 -5.58
CA PHE A 46 6.71 -4.18 -4.52
C PHE A 46 6.99 -5.69 -4.75
N GLY A 47 6.40 -6.29 -5.79
CA GLY A 47 6.53 -7.72 -6.09
C GLY A 47 7.57 -8.06 -7.17
N ASN A 48 8.23 -7.09 -7.79
CA ASN A 48 9.24 -7.35 -8.83
C ASN A 48 10.42 -6.35 -8.78
N PRO A 49 11.56 -6.72 -8.16
CA PRO A 49 11.76 -7.93 -7.36
C PRO A 49 10.93 -7.89 -6.05
N PRO A 50 10.57 -9.05 -5.48
CA PRO A 50 9.83 -9.09 -4.22
C PRO A 50 10.65 -8.45 -3.11
N VAL A 51 10.07 -7.46 -2.44
CA VAL A 51 10.71 -6.75 -1.33
C VAL A 51 10.33 -7.37 0.01
N ALA A 52 11.32 -7.52 0.89
CA ALA A 52 11.06 -7.83 2.28
C ALA A 52 10.29 -6.68 2.94
N LEU A 53 9.29 -7.00 3.76
CA LEU A 53 8.42 -6.02 4.43
C LEU A 53 9.25 -4.96 5.15
N GLU A 54 10.22 -5.38 5.96
CA GLU A 54 11.07 -4.49 6.77
C GLU A 54 12.06 -3.64 5.96
N LYS A 55 12.24 -3.93 4.67
CA LYS A 55 13.09 -3.14 3.76
C LYS A 55 12.31 -2.04 3.03
N ILE A 56 10.99 -1.97 3.19
CA ILE A 56 10.22 -0.84 2.66
C ILE A 56 10.49 0.38 3.54
N GLU A 57 10.93 1.46 2.91
CA GLU A 57 11.30 2.73 3.53
C GLU A 57 10.43 3.83 2.91
N SER A 58 10.36 4.99 3.57
CA SER A 58 9.58 6.14 3.06
C SER A 58 9.99 6.55 1.64
N LYS A 59 11.28 6.38 1.27
CA LYS A 59 11.77 6.64 -0.10
C LYS A 59 11.05 5.80 -1.15
N HIS A 60 10.74 4.53 -0.85
CA HIS A 60 10.05 3.63 -1.78
C HIS A 60 8.60 4.05 -1.99
N ILE A 61 7.96 4.65 -0.97
CA ILE A 61 6.61 5.19 -1.09
C ILE A 61 6.60 6.47 -1.92
N SER A 62 7.59 7.35 -1.75
CA SER A 62 7.75 8.51 -2.63
C SER A 62 7.97 8.09 -4.09
N GLN A 63 8.78 7.04 -4.33
CA GLN A 63 8.96 6.46 -5.66
C GLN A 63 7.65 5.89 -6.21
N TYR A 64 6.87 5.19 -5.39
CA TYR A 64 5.55 4.68 -5.76
C TYR A 64 4.60 5.81 -6.19
N LEU A 65 4.50 6.87 -5.38
CA LEU A 65 3.67 8.04 -5.67
C LEU A 65 4.10 8.71 -6.99
N GLN A 66 5.40 8.87 -7.21
CA GLN A 66 5.93 9.41 -8.46
C GLN A 66 5.61 8.51 -9.66
N TRP A 67 5.69 7.19 -9.49
CA TRP A 67 5.33 6.22 -10.52
C TRP A 67 3.82 6.23 -10.84
N ARG A 68 2.95 6.45 -9.83
CA ARG A 68 1.49 6.60 -9.97
C ARG A 68 1.01 8.04 -10.19
N LYS A 69 1.89 8.99 -10.52
CA LYS A 69 1.56 10.43 -10.65
C LYS A 69 0.38 10.75 -11.58
N ASN A 70 0.09 9.89 -12.56
CA ASN A 70 -1.03 10.09 -13.50
C ASN A 70 -2.41 9.90 -12.85
N ASN A 71 -2.49 9.26 -11.67
CA ASN A 71 -3.74 9.08 -10.92
C ASN A 71 -3.53 9.38 -9.42
N PRO A 72 -3.31 10.66 -9.04
CA PRO A 72 -3.00 11.02 -7.65
C PRO A 72 -4.03 10.55 -6.60
N PRO A 73 -5.36 10.62 -6.82
CA PRO A 73 -6.33 10.17 -5.82
C PRO A 73 -6.20 8.67 -5.52
N SER A 74 -6.03 7.86 -6.58
CA SER A 74 -5.83 6.41 -6.43
C SER A 74 -4.49 6.12 -5.75
N ALA A 75 -3.43 6.83 -6.12
CA ALA A 75 -2.11 6.69 -5.50
C ALA A 75 -2.14 6.94 -3.98
N ASN A 76 -2.82 8.02 -3.56
CA ASN A 76 -2.98 8.33 -2.14
C ASN A 76 -3.83 7.27 -1.41
N ASN A 77 -4.90 6.76 -2.04
CA ASN A 77 -5.71 5.67 -1.48
C ASN A 77 -4.90 4.36 -1.34
N GLU A 78 -4.06 4.05 -2.34
CA GLU A 78 -3.16 2.89 -2.34
C GLU A 78 -2.13 2.98 -1.21
N VAL A 79 -1.52 4.15 -0.99
CA VAL A 79 -0.60 4.39 0.13
C VAL A 79 -1.33 4.30 1.49
N GLY A 80 -2.57 4.79 1.56
CA GLY A 80 -3.42 4.61 2.74
C GLY A 80 -3.67 3.12 3.06
N LEU A 81 -3.95 2.31 2.04
CA LEU A 81 -4.13 0.87 2.20
C LEU A 81 -2.82 0.18 2.61
N LEU A 82 -1.68 0.57 2.05
CA LEU A 82 -0.36 0.06 2.45
C LEU A 82 -0.11 0.27 3.95
N SER A 83 -0.46 1.45 4.48
CA SER A 83 -0.36 1.73 5.92
C SER A 83 -1.21 0.76 6.75
N HIS A 84 -2.43 0.46 6.29
CA HIS A 84 -3.33 -0.45 6.99
C HIS A 84 -2.84 -1.91 6.92
N ILE A 85 -2.32 -2.35 5.77
CA ILE A 85 -1.67 -3.66 5.62
C ILE A 85 -0.47 -3.76 6.57
N TRP A 86 0.35 -2.72 6.66
CA TRP A 86 1.52 -2.68 7.56
C TRP A 86 1.13 -2.82 9.04
N ASN A 87 0.11 -2.08 9.47
CA ASN A 87 -0.38 -2.18 10.85
C ASN A 87 -0.94 -3.57 11.14
N LYS A 88 -1.64 -4.20 10.19
CA LYS A 88 -2.05 -5.60 10.33
C LYS A 88 -0.87 -6.57 10.40
N ALA A 89 0.17 -6.32 9.62
CA ALA A 89 1.41 -7.09 9.69
C ALA A 89 2.05 -7.01 11.08
N ARG A 90 2.00 -5.82 11.69
CA ARG A 90 2.46 -5.59 13.07
C ARG A 90 1.61 -6.33 14.11
N GLU A 91 0.29 -6.32 13.96
CA GLU A 91 -0.62 -7.10 14.82
C GLU A 91 -0.37 -8.61 14.71
N TRP A 92 -0.04 -9.11 13.52
CA TRP A 92 0.31 -10.51 13.29
C TRP A 92 1.73 -10.89 13.74
N GLY A 93 2.54 -9.93 14.17
CA GLY A 93 3.91 -10.16 14.65
C GLY A 93 4.97 -10.25 13.54
N TYR A 94 4.66 -9.89 12.29
CA TYR A 94 5.61 -9.92 11.18
C TYR A 94 6.66 -8.81 11.22
N THR A 95 6.33 -7.66 11.81
CA THR A 95 7.30 -6.58 12.01
C THR A 95 6.97 -5.79 13.27
N LYS A 96 8.00 -5.19 13.87
CA LYS A 96 7.85 -4.24 14.98
C LYS A 96 7.94 -2.79 14.52
N LEU A 97 8.35 -2.57 13.26
CA LEU A 97 8.58 -1.26 12.69
C LEU A 97 7.27 -0.50 12.48
N THR A 98 7.35 0.81 12.59
CA THR A 98 6.25 1.70 12.26
C THR A 98 6.06 1.79 10.73
N SER A 99 4.83 2.02 10.27
CA SER A 99 4.56 2.08 8.83
C SER A 99 5.42 3.16 8.15
N PRO A 100 6.16 2.81 7.08
CA PRO A 100 7.04 3.75 6.38
C PRO A 100 6.27 4.87 5.67
N SER A 101 4.95 4.74 5.54
CA SER A 101 4.06 5.77 4.99
C SER A 101 3.82 6.93 5.95
N GLN A 102 4.13 6.76 7.23
CA GLN A 102 4.00 7.83 8.21
C GLN A 102 5.01 8.94 7.89
N GLY A 103 4.50 10.15 7.64
CA GLY A 103 5.31 11.33 7.32
C GLY A 103 5.56 11.56 5.83
N VAL A 104 5.11 10.68 4.93
CA VAL A 104 5.17 10.93 3.49
C VAL A 104 4.05 11.90 3.09
N LYS A 105 4.42 13.02 2.45
CA LYS A 105 3.44 14.00 1.96
C LYS A 105 2.66 13.39 0.78
N ASN A 106 1.33 13.47 0.88
CA ASN A 106 0.43 13.09 -0.22
C ASN A 106 0.66 13.96 -1.46
N ILE A 107 0.38 13.41 -2.64
CA ILE A 107 0.35 14.22 -3.87
C ILE A 107 -0.81 15.18 -3.75
N GLN A 108 -0.51 16.48 -3.74
CA GLN A 108 -1.52 17.53 -3.79
C GLN A 108 -2.12 17.57 -5.19
N LEU A 109 -3.44 17.49 -5.27
CA LEU A 109 -4.16 17.74 -6.52
C LEU A 109 -4.09 19.25 -6.77
N ASN A 110 -3.63 19.67 -7.96
CA ASN A 110 -3.95 21.02 -8.41
C ASN A 110 -5.49 21.11 -8.50
N SER A 111 -6.09 22.09 -7.85
CA SER A 111 -7.55 22.24 -7.72
C SER A 111 -8.25 22.30 -9.09
N GLU A 112 -7.55 22.80 -10.11
CA GLU A 112 -8.01 22.88 -11.50
C GLU A 112 -8.19 21.51 -12.17
N MET A 113 -7.39 20.50 -11.82
CA MET A 113 -7.54 19.14 -12.39
C MET A 113 -8.71 18.37 -11.76
N PHE A 114 -9.06 18.71 -10.51
CA PHE A 114 -10.18 18.07 -9.81
C PHE A 114 -11.53 18.50 -10.39
N THR A 115 -11.67 19.78 -10.75
CA THR A 115 -12.86 20.29 -11.43
C THR A 115 -12.99 19.72 -12.84
N LEU A 116 -11.90 19.66 -13.62
CA LEU A 116 -11.91 19.10 -14.98
C LEU A 116 -12.37 17.63 -15.00
N LYS A 117 -11.95 16.80 -14.03
CA LYS A 117 -12.45 15.42 -13.93
C LYS A 117 -13.93 15.35 -13.58
N ILE A 118 -14.44 16.16 -12.64
CA ILE A 118 -15.89 16.14 -12.30
C ILE A 118 -16.74 16.56 -13.50
N THR A 119 -16.28 17.55 -14.27
CA THR A 119 -17.00 18.03 -15.47
C THR A 119 -17.03 16.97 -16.57
N TYR A 120 -15.95 16.19 -16.76
CA TYR A 120 -15.86 15.18 -17.84
C TYR A 120 -16.75 13.94 -17.61
N TRP A 121 -17.21 13.67 -16.38
CA TRP A 121 -18.14 12.58 -16.06
C TRP A 121 -19.60 13.06 -15.92
N ARG A 122 -19.87 14.35 -16.19
CA ARG A 122 -21.20 14.98 -16.09
C ARG A 122 -21.82 15.36 -17.44
N ASN A 123 -21.18 15.00 -18.56
CA ASN A 123 -21.71 15.11 -19.92
C ASN A 123 -21.94 13.74 -20.54
#